data_AF-A0A9P0IXV7-F1
#
_entry.id   AF-A0A9P0IXV7-F1
#
_cell.length_a   1.000
_cell.length_b   1.000
_cell.length_c   1.000
_cell.angle_alpha   90.00
_cell.angle_beta   90.00
_cell.angle_gamma   90.00
#
_symmetry.space_group_name_H-M   'P 1'
#
loop_
_entity.id
_entity.type
_entity.pdbx_description
1 polymer ?
#
loop_
_entity_poly.entity_id
_entity_poly.type
_entity_poly.pdbx_seq_one_letter_code
_entity_poly.pdbx_strand_id
1 'polypeptide(L)'
;MPSFRQKFSGFFRQFSAPSESRNDENASNRFIKKYLSGHEVQKYEPIILHGRTPQEVPPQQLGAIKSYEVVSSLTGPHGGLISVNQTEKHLSASDPEINFIDNLEEDSNNGEKKVGTSTNDSADETLNVESKQNILKKLRHPLVAGVENWNVPHTNAYGASCSLYEVHPITHRHTGDPIADCFAIVTRANSAIMVLADGVNWGVKSRTAARSAVHGCVDYLNKTLFTKDKESPKNTTDVLVTLLRSFHAAHNMILQEEGTLTTLTAIVVLPSTVDNHYVACCCNVGDSLGYVYSSKYGVRELTQGSHDVHRMRDMRDVMGALGPVDGHNPELSNLTLSITQVDLDDIVFITSDGVSDNLDPVVGHFTGLPNVEAYQRHKLSLLRTEDLIRNGVSGKGPAVDTAKDLVTLLLDFVTRLTAAKRRILEDMEIYADANGKPLPQGEVRQKRKEIIRKMFGVPGKLDHATVVAFKINSGK
;
A
#
# COMPACT_ATOMS: atom_id res chain seq x y z
N MET A 1 -21.84 -36.16 -15.35
CA MET A 1 -20.90 -35.30 -14.58
C MET A 1 -21.46 -35.11 -13.16
N PRO A 2 -20.63 -35.09 -12.11
CA PRO A 2 -21.11 -34.91 -10.74
C PRO A 2 -21.75 -33.52 -10.56
N SER A 3 -22.86 -33.48 -9.82
CA SER A 3 -23.61 -32.24 -9.55
C SER A 3 -22.81 -31.26 -8.68
N PHE A 4 -23.16 -29.96 -8.72
CA PHE A 4 -22.56 -28.92 -7.86
C PHE A 4 -22.48 -29.32 -6.38
N ARG A 5 -23.50 -29.97 -5.82
CA ARG A 5 -23.46 -30.48 -4.42
C ARG A 5 -22.44 -31.59 -4.20
N GLN A 6 -22.25 -32.48 -5.18
CA GLN A 6 -21.26 -33.56 -5.12
C GLN A 6 -19.84 -33.04 -5.33
N LYS A 7 -19.66 -32.03 -6.19
CA LYS A 7 -18.39 -31.28 -6.29
C LYS A 7 -18.11 -30.57 -4.97
N PHE A 8 -19.04 -29.79 -4.44
CA PHE A 8 -18.89 -29.04 -3.18
C PHE A 8 -18.59 -29.96 -1.98
N SER A 9 -19.29 -31.08 -1.86
CA SER A 9 -19.04 -32.11 -0.83
C SER A 9 -17.71 -32.85 -1.04
N GLY A 10 -17.37 -33.20 -2.28
CA GLY A 10 -16.09 -33.80 -2.65
C GLY A 10 -14.90 -32.87 -2.39
N PHE A 11 -15.05 -31.57 -2.65
CA PHE A 11 -14.05 -30.53 -2.39
C PHE A 11 -13.84 -30.29 -0.90
N PHE A 12 -14.92 -30.18 -0.12
CA PHE A 12 -14.80 -30.19 1.34
C PHE A 12 -14.12 -31.46 1.81
N ARG A 13 -14.42 -32.65 1.25
CA ARG A 13 -13.74 -33.89 1.62
C ARG A 13 -12.25 -33.92 1.24
N GLN A 14 -11.83 -33.18 0.22
CA GLN A 14 -10.44 -33.12 -0.24
C GLN A 14 -9.60 -32.08 0.54
N PHE A 15 -10.23 -31.03 1.06
CA PHE A 15 -9.62 -30.06 1.99
C PHE A 15 -9.79 -30.43 3.48
N SER A 16 -10.84 -31.19 3.82
CA SER A 16 -11.11 -31.77 5.14
C SER A 16 -10.60 -33.20 5.27
N ALA A 17 -9.94 -33.77 4.25
CA ALA A 17 -9.23 -35.04 4.40
C ALA A 17 -8.14 -34.81 5.46
N PRO A 18 -8.22 -35.46 6.63
CA PRO A 18 -7.08 -35.50 7.53
C PRO A 18 -5.97 -36.19 6.74
N SER A 19 -4.77 -35.61 6.73
CA SER A 19 -3.58 -36.40 6.43
C SER A 19 -3.64 -37.64 7.35
N GLU A 20 -3.79 -38.83 6.76
CA GLU A 20 -3.71 -40.09 7.49
C GLU A 20 -2.27 -40.30 7.97
N SER A 21 -1.94 -39.58 9.04
CA SER A 21 -0.81 -39.83 9.93
C SER A 21 -1.11 -39.12 11.25
N ARG A 22 -1.98 -39.73 12.05
CA ARG A 22 -2.17 -39.39 13.47
C ARG A 22 -0.81 -39.58 14.17
N ASN A 23 -0.06 -38.48 14.34
CA ASN A 23 0.92 -38.24 15.43
C ASN A 23 1.72 -36.93 15.30
N ASP A 24 1.50 -36.08 14.29
CA ASP A 24 2.18 -34.77 14.19
C ASP A 24 1.14 -33.65 14.10
N GLU A 25 0.82 -33.01 15.23
CA GLU A 25 0.04 -31.78 15.24
C GLU A 25 0.80 -30.68 14.48
N ASN A 26 0.24 -30.22 13.35
CA ASN A 26 0.81 -29.22 12.46
C ASN A 26 1.58 -28.10 13.18
N ALA A 27 2.86 -27.92 12.84
CA ALA A 27 3.71 -26.84 13.32
C ALA A 27 3.05 -25.45 13.19
N SER A 28 2.24 -25.25 12.13
CA SER A 28 1.48 -24.02 11.86
C SER A 28 0.43 -23.66 12.93
N ASN A 29 -0.05 -24.60 13.76
CA ASN A 29 -1.02 -24.30 14.83
C ASN A 29 -0.35 -24.10 16.20
N ARG A 30 0.99 -24.25 16.26
CA ARG A 30 1.74 -24.16 17.51
C ARG A 30 1.72 -22.75 18.10
N PHE A 31 1.78 -21.71 17.27
CA PHE A 31 1.72 -20.32 17.75
C PHE A 31 0.35 -19.98 18.33
N ILE A 32 -0.73 -20.44 17.68
CA ILE A 32 -2.12 -20.23 18.12
C ILE A 32 -2.32 -20.85 19.50
N LYS A 33 -1.92 -22.12 19.67
CA LYS A 33 -2.01 -22.81 20.97
C LYS A 33 -1.19 -22.11 22.04
N LYS A 34 0.04 -21.69 21.73
CA LYS A 34 0.91 -20.97 22.69
C LYS A 34 0.29 -19.66 23.15
N TYR A 35 -0.25 -18.86 22.22
CA TYR A 35 -0.90 -17.60 22.52
C TYR A 35 -2.12 -17.80 23.44
N LEU A 36 -3.05 -18.66 23.03
CA LEU A 36 -4.32 -18.85 23.74
C LEU A 36 -4.17 -19.55 25.09
N SER A 37 -3.11 -20.31 25.28
CA SER A 37 -2.81 -20.96 26.57
C SER A 37 -2.01 -20.06 27.52
N GLY A 38 -1.72 -18.81 27.15
CA GLY A 38 -0.98 -17.87 28.00
C GLY A 38 0.52 -18.19 28.11
N HIS A 39 1.06 -19.05 27.25
CA HIS A 39 2.49 -19.39 27.22
C HIS A 39 3.31 -18.42 26.35
N GLU A 40 2.71 -17.34 25.86
CA GLU A 40 3.45 -16.29 25.17
C GLU A 40 4.21 -15.44 26.20
N VAL A 41 5.54 -15.41 26.09
CA VAL A 41 6.37 -14.53 26.90
C VAL A 41 6.31 -13.14 26.29
N GLN A 42 5.91 -12.14 27.08
CA GLN A 42 5.92 -10.75 26.65
C GLN A 42 7.36 -10.34 26.33
N LYS A 43 7.63 -10.06 25.04
CA LYS A 43 8.94 -9.58 24.60
C LYS A 43 9.01 -8.08 24.80
N TYR A 44 10.15 -7.59 25.26
CA TYR A 44 10.45 -6.16 25.16
C TYR A 44 10.62 -5.82 23.68
N GLU A 45 9.75 -4.96 23.14
CA GLU A 45 9.76 -4.53 21.74
C GLU A 45 9.81 -3.00 21.61
N PRO A 46 10.34 -2.45 20.51
CA PRO A 46 10.32 -1.02 20.26
C PRO A 46 8.88 -0.48 20.25
N ILE A 47 8.67 0.59 21.02
CA ILE A 47 7.36 1.24 21.13
C ILE A 47 6.98 1.89 19.79
N ILE A 48 5.69 1.86 19.48
CA ILE A 48 5.09 2.61 18.37
C ILE A 48 4.37 3.82 18.94
N LEU A 49 4.98 4.99 18.77
CA LEU A 49 4.40 6.26 19.16
C LEU A 49 3.49 6.74 18.03
N HIS A 50 2.27 7.15 18.34
CA HIS A 50 1.31 7.58 17.34
C HIS A 50 0.39 8.68 17.86
N GLY A 51 -0.19 9.43 16.92
CA GLY A 51 -1.11 10.54 17.17
C GLY A 51 -1.77 11.00 15.87
N ARG A 52 -2.70 11.95 15.95
CA ARG A 52 -3.38 12.52 14.77
C ARG A 52 -2.70 13.79 14.26
N THR A 53 -1.93 14.45 15.12
CA THR A 53 -1.13 15.63 14.79
C THR A 53 0.36 15.38 15.07
N PRO A 54 1.29 16.06 14.37
CA PRO A 54 2.72 15.91 14.62
C PRO A 54 3.14 16.24 16.05
N GLN A 55 2.38 17.09 16.76
CA GLN A 55 2.65 17.52 18.13
C GLN A 55 2.32 16.45 19.17
N GLU A 56 1.42 15.52 18.85
CA GLU A 56 1.07 14.40 19.73
C GLU A 56 2.16 13.31 19.75
N VAL A 57 3.07 13.31 18.77
CA VAL A 57 4.15 12.34 18.67
C VAL A 57 5.46 12.98 19.16
N PRO A 58 6.11 12.45 20.22
CA PRO A 58 7.36 12.99 20.73
C PRO A 58 8.47 13.08 19.65
N PRO A 59 9.14 14.23 19.48
CA PRO A 59 10.18 14.40 18.47
C PRO A 59 11.41 13.54 18.77
N GLN A 60 11.92 12.86 17.75
CA GLN A 60 13.20 12.17 17.78
C GLN A 60 14.16 12.83 16.79
N GLN A 61 15.41 13.05 17.21
CA GLN A 61 16.43 13.62 16.34
C GLN A 61 16.83 12.62 15.25
N LEU A 62 17.12 13.12 14.06
CA LEU A 62 17.50 12.32 12.90
C LEU A 62 19.01 12.43 12.61
N GLY A 63 19.56 11.36 12.07
CA GLY A 63 20.91 11.34 11.52
C GLY A 63 20.97 11.97 10.12
N ALA A 64 22.17 12.06 9.57
CA ALA A 64 22.38 12.64 8.24
C ALA A 64 22.01 11.66 7.10
N ILE A 65 21.29 12.17 6.10
CA ILE A 65 21.08 11.46 4.83
C ILE A 65 22.43 11.43 4.08
N LYS A 66 22.95 10.23 3.79
CA LYS A 66 24.28 10.06 3.18
C LYS A 66 24.32 10.41 1.70
N SER A 67 23.22 10.13 0.99
CA SER A 67 23.10 10.41 -0.44
C SER A 67 21.64 10.69 -0.82
N TYR A 68 21.46 11.62 -1.74
CA TYR A 68 20.17 11.93 -2.37
C TYR A 68 19.93 11.14 -3.66
N GLU A 69 20.94 10.41 -4.13
CA GLU A 69 20.88 9.58 -5.33
C GLU A 69 19.96 8.37 -5.10
N VAL A 70 19.07 8.15 -6.06
CA VAL A 70 18.14 7.01 -6.05
C VAL A 70 18.92 5.75 -6.43
N VAL A 71 18.90 4.76 -5.54
CA VAL A 71 19.55 3.45 -5.75
C VAL A 71 18.57 2.44 -6.35
N SER A 72 17.32 2.48 -5.93
CA SER A 72 16.26 1.63 -6.47
C SER A 72 14.93 2.37 -6.42
N SER A 73 14.13 2.14 -7.45
CA SER A 73 12.82 2.74 -7.64
C SER A 73 11.92 1.77 -8.40
N LEU A 74 10.73 1.52 -7.85
CA LEU A 74 9.75 0.63 -8.43
C LEU A 74 8.33 1.12 -8.12
N THR A 75 7.44 1.04 -9.10
CA THR A 75 6.01 1.30 -8.93
C THR A 75 5.20 0.29 -9.73
N GLY A 76 3.98 0.01 -9.29
CA GLY A 76 3.09 -0.91 -9.96
C GLY A 76 1.69 -0.89 -9.37
N PRO A 77 0.79 -1.74 -9.91
CA PRO A 77 1.02 -2.58 -11.10
C PRO A 77 0.81 -1.80 -12.42
N HIS A 78 1.26 -2.38 -13.54
CA HIS A 78 1.00 -1.90 -14.90
C HIS A 78 1.31 -0.40 -15.12
N GLY A 79 2.53 0.01 -14.75
CA GLY A 79 3.01 1.40 -14.79
C GLY A 79 2.74 2.20 -13.52
N GLY A 80 1.78 1.79 -12.67
CA GLY A 80 1.53 2.46 -11.39
C GLY A 80 1.39 3.98 -11.54
N LEU A 81 2.14 4.72 -10.72
CA LEU A 81 2.11 6.18 -10.69
C LEU A 81 2.58 6.86 -11.99
N ILE A 82 3.34 6.19 -12.87
CA ILE A 82 3.85 6.79 -14.12
C ILE A 82 2.76 6.95 -15.19
N SER A 83 1.59 6.37 -14.94
CA SER A 83 0.48 6.32 -15.90
C SER A 83 -0.60 7.38 -15.70
N VAL A 84 -0.39 8.29 -14.73
CA VAL A 84 -1.26 9.44 -14.44
C VAL A 84 -0.46 10.73 -14.55
N ASN A 85 -1.15 11.87 -14.67
CA ASN A 85 -0.53 13.19 -14.78
C ASN A 85 0.46 13.28 -15.97
N GLN A 86 0.13 12.63 -17.10
CA GLN A 86 0.97 12.60 -18.31
C GLN A 86 0.79 13.83 -19.21
N THR A 87 -0.29 14.59 -19.01
CA THR A 87 -0.49 15.88 -19.65
C THR A 87 -0.11 16.96 -18.66
N GLU A 88 0.96 17.72 -18.94
CA GLU A 88 1.10 19.06 -18.36
C GLU A 88 -0.11 19.87 -18.83
N LYS A 89 -1.23 19.80 -18.10
CA LYS A 89 -2.27 20.82 -18.20
C LYS A 89 -1.58 22.08 -17.71
N HIS A 90 -1.07 22.89 -18.63
CA HIS A 90 -0.64 24.25 -18.35
C HIS A 90 -1.69 24.86 -17.43
N LEU A 91 -1.26 25.24 -16.22
CA LEU A 91 -2.06 25.99 -15.27
C LEU A 91 -2.61 27.23 -16.00
N SER A 92 -3.80 27.12 -16.57
CA SER A 92 -4.54 28.26 -17.07
C SER A 92 -5.07 28.97 -15.84
N ALA A 93 -4.35 30.03 -15.47
CA ALA A 93 -4.64 30.94 -14.38
C ALA A 93 -6.15 31.17 -14.18
N SER A 94 -6.68 30.62 -13.10
CA SER A 94 -7.85 31.11 -12.34
C SER A 94 -8.06 30.16 -11.17
N ASP A 95 -7.13 30.17 -10.23
CA ASP A 95 -7.33 29.61 -8.89
C ASP A 95 -8.08 30.69 -8.09
N PRO A 96 -9.34 30.46 -7.65
CA PRO A 96 -9.99 31.35 -6.70
C PRO A 96 -9.46 31.06 -5.28
N GLU A 97 -8.66 32.00 -4.78
CA GLU A 97 -8.46 32.33 -3.36
C GLU A 97 -7.88 31.24 -2.44
N ILE A 98 -6.55 31.14 -2.44
CA ILE A 98 -5.78 30.69 -1.27
C ILE A 98 -5.86 31.79 -0.19
N ASN A 99 -6.80 31.67 0.75
CA ASN A 99 -6.80 32.50 1.96
C ASN A 99 -5.94 31.84 3.04
N PHE A 100 -4.71 32.33 3.20
CA PHE A 100 -3.85 32.01 4.34
C PHE A 100 -4.45 32.65 5.60
N ILE A 101 -4.72 31.84 6.63
CA ILE A 101 -5.32 32.29 7.91
C ILE A 101 -4.33 33.04 8.82
N ASP A 102 -3.06 33.17 8.42
CA ASP A 102 -2.09 33.93 9.19
C ASP A 102 -1.57 35.10 8.36
N ASN A 103 -2.28 36.22 8.44
CA ASN A 103 -1.75 37.60 8.50
C ASN A 103 -2.93 38.59 8.49
N LEU A 104 -3.18 39.19 9.65
CA LEU A 104 -3.99 40.41 9.77
C LEU A 104 -3.15 41.59 9.28
N GLU A 105 -3.70 42.40 8.37
CA GLU A 105 -3.64 43.88 8.29
C GLU A 105 -3.70 44.42 6.83
N GLU A 106 -4.83 45.08 6.56
CA GLU A 106 -5.10 46.32 5.79
C GLU A 106 -4.36 46.67 4.47
N ASP A 107 -5.22 46.78 3.43
CA ASP A 107 -5.42 47.95 2.55
C ASP A 107 -4.60 48.22 1.25
N SER A 108 -5.41 48.33 0.18
CA SER A 108 -5.44 49.41 -0.84
C SER A 108 -4.69 49.30 -2.19
N ASN A 109 -5.53 49.42 -3.24
CA ASN A 109 -5.34 50.09 -4.55
C ASN A 109 -4.81 49.36 -5.80
N ASN A 110 -5.78 49.08 -6.70
CA ASN A 110 -5.91 49.54 -8.09
C ASN A 110 -4.68 49.61 -9.04
N GLY A 111 -4.81 48.91 -10.18
CA GLY A 111 -4.90 49.61 -11.47
C GLY A 111 -3.82 49.37 -12.54
N GLU A 112 -4.29 48.82 -13.66
CA GLU A 112 -3.88 49.10 -15.06
C GLU A 112 -2.73 48.31 -15.75
N LYS A 113 -3.17 47.54 -16.76
CA LYS A 113 -2.41 47.00 -17.89
C LYS A 113 -2.03 48.11 -18.87
N LYS A 114 -0.79 48.12 -19.38
CA LYS A 114 -0.50 48.56 -20.75
C LYS A 114 0.50 47.64 -21.45
N VAL A 115 0.11 47.25 -22.65
CA VAL A 115 0.87 46.51 -23.66
C VAL A 115 1.77 47.51 -24.41
N GLY A 116 3.01 47.13 -24.67
CA GLY A 116 3.93 47.87 -25.53
C GLY A 116 4.83 46.91 -26.31
N THR A 117 4.59 46.85 -27.61
CA THR A 117 5.36 46.11 -28.63
C THR A 117 6.63 46.89 -29.00
N SER A 118 7.76 46.21 -29.18
CA SER A 118 8.86 46.74 -29.99
C SER A 118 9.74 45.64 -30.59
N THR A 119 10.34 46.02 -31.71
CA THR A 119 10.97 45.29 -32.81
C THR A 119 12.46 44.97 -32.60
N ASN A 120 12.91 43.95 -33.35
CA ASN A 120 14.27 43.52 -33.72
C ASN A 120 15.39 44.59 -33.66
N ASP A 121 16.61 44.24 -33.21
CA ASP A 121 17.65 43.62 -34.05
C ASP A 121 19.01 43.48 -33.31
N SER A 122 19.88 42.66 -33.91
CA SER A 122 21.35 42.60 -33.80
C SER A 122 21.99 41.46 -32.99
N ALA A 123 22.94 40.83 -33.69
CA ALA A 123 23.62 39.57 -33.43
C ALA A 123 24.69 39.66 -32.33
N ASP A 124 24.89 38.57 -31.59
CA ASP A 124 26.18 38.30 -30.97
C ASP A 124 26.47 36.79 -30.87
N GLU A 125 27.72 36.43 -31.15
CA GLU A 125 28.27 35.09 -31.30
C GLU A 125 28.55 34.42 -29.93
N THR A 126 27.49 34.06 -29.20
CA THR A 126 27.61 33.26 -27.95
C THR A 126 26.76 31.97 -27.93
N LEU A 127 26.13 31.63 -29.05
CA LEU A 127 25.06 30.62 -29.13
C LEU A 127 25.47 29.13 -29.10
N ASN A 128 26.72 28.75 -28.84
CA ASN A 128 27.14 27.33 -28.97
C ASN A 128 27.35 26.56 -27.65
N VAL A 129 27.23 27.22 -26.49
CA VAL A 129 27.31 26.54 -25.18
C VAL A 129 25.92 26.36 -24.56
N GLU A 130 25.05 27.37 -24.64
CA GLU A 130 23.66 27.27 -24.19
C GLU A 130 22.83 26.29 -25.02
N SER A 131 23.11 26.18 -26.32
CA SER A 131 22.43 25.24 -27.21
C SER A 131 22.78 23.78 -26.88
N LYS A 132 24.04 23.46 -26.54
CA LYS A 132 24.41 22.12 -26.05
C LYS A 132 23.81 21.81 -24.68
N GLN A 133 23.78 22.77 -23.75
CA GLN A 133 23.11 22.58 -22.46
C GLN A 133 21.59 22.44 -22.59
N ASN A 134 20.95 23.17 -23.52
CA ASN A 134 19.53 23.05 -23.82
C ASN A 134 19.20 21.75 -24.57
N ILE A 135 20.10 21.26 -25.43
CA ILE A 135 19.98 19.93 -26.06
C ILE A 135 20.14 18.83 -25.00
N LEU A 136 21.11 18.94 -24.08
CA LEU A 136 21.27 18.01 -22.96
C LEU A 136 20.10 18.06 -21.96
N LYS A 137 19.51 19.23 -21.71
CA LYS A 137 18.28 19.37 -20.91
C LYS A 137 17.06 18.77 -21.62
N LYS A 138 16.97 18.89 -22.96
CA LYS A 138 15.93 18.24 -23.79
C LYS A 138 16.10 16.72 -23.91
N LEU A 139 17.31 16.21 -23.70
CA LEU A 139 17.64 14.77 -23.70
C LEU A 139 17.42 14.08 -22.35
N ARG A 140 17.22 14.84 -21.26
CA ARG A 140 16.81 14.25 -19.98
C ARG A 140 15.33 13.92 -20.07
N HIS A 141 15.00 12.63 -19.90
CA HIS A 141 13.62 12.23 -19.68
C HIS A 141 13.05 13.06 -18.51
N PRO A 142 11.81 13.57 -18.63
CA PRO A 142 11.21 14.34 -17.54
C PRO A 142 11.15 13.46 -16.28
N LEU A 143 11.55 14.02 -15.14
CA LEU A 143 11.44 13.34 -13.85
C LEU A 143 9.95 13.09 -13.57
N VAL A 144 9.58 11.83 -13.31
CA VAL A 144 8.23 11.49 -12.85
C VAL A 144 8.29 11.31 -11.35
N ALA A 145 7.54 12.14 -10.61
CA ALA A 145 7.58 12.18 -9.15
C ALA A 145 9.01 12.30 -8.56
N GLY A 146 9.89 13.06 -9.22
CA GLY A 146 11.28 13.27 -8.81
C GLY A 146 12.25 12.12 -9.11
N VAL A 147 11.86 11.12 -9.92
CA VAL A 147 12.69 9.96 -10.26
C VAL A 147 12.85 9.83 -11.78
N GLU A 148 14.07 9.51 -12.25
CA GLU A 148 14.40 9.36 -13.67
C GLU A 148 13.92 8.02 -14.25
N ASN A 149 14.08 6.92 -13.50
CA ASN A 149 13.73 5.58 -13.95
C ASN A 149 12.97 4.82 -12.85
N TRP A 150 11.72 4.45 -13.12
CA TRP A 150 10.85 3.72 -12.18
C TRP A 150 10.93 2.18 -12.31
N ASN A 151 11.86 1.66 -13.12
CA ASN A 151 12.06 0.23 -13.33
C ASN A 151 13.47 -0.20 -12.90
N VAL A 152 13.83 0.13 -11.66
CA VAL A 152 15.10 -0.24 -11.02
C VAL A 152 14.83 -1.05 -9.75
N PRO A 153 14.31 -2.29 -9.87
CA PRO A 153 13.98 -3.12 -8.71
C PRO A 153 15.23 -3.58 -7.97
N HIS A 154 15.13 -3.78 -6.65
CA HIS A 154 16.20 -4.34 -5.83
C HIS A 154 15.64 -5.41 -4.88
N THR A 155 16.44 -6.41 -4.51
CA THR A 155 15.95 -7.50 -3.64
C THR A 155 15.54 -7.00 -2.25
N ASN A 156 16.24 -5.98 -1.73
CA ASN A 156 15.91 -5.31 -0.47
C ASN A 156 14.90 -4.16 -0.60
N ALA A 157 14.37 -3.87 -1.80
CA ALA A 157 13.39 -2.82 -2.03
C ALA A 157 12.45 -3.24 -3.17
N TYR A 158 11.30 -3.81 -2.82
CA TYR A 158 10.45 -4.48 -3.78
C TYR A 158 8.97 -4.29 -3.48
N GLY A 159 8.14 -4.36 -4.51
CA GLY A 159 6.69 -4.39 -4.36
C GLY A 159 6.04 -5.09 -5.53
N ALA A 160 4.86 -5.64 -5.31
CA ALA A 160 4.08 -6.32 -6.32
C ALA A 160 2.60 -6.32 -5.95
N SER A 161 1.76 -6.47 -6.97
CA SER A 161 0.31 -6.58 -6.85
C SER A 161 -0.21 -7.75 -7.67
N CYS A 162 -1.30 -8.37 -7.23
CA CYS A 162 -2.05 -9.36 -8.00
C CYS A 162 -3.55 -9.24 -7.73
N SER A 163 -4.37 -9.80 -8.63
CA SER A 163 -5.81 -9.93 -8.38
C SER A 163 -6.09 -11.30 -7.75
N LEU A 164 -6.75 -11.30 -6.58
CA LEU A 164 -7.28 -12.52 -5.98
C LEU A 164 -8.67 -12.87 -6.51
N TYR A 165 -9.28 -12.01 -7.33
CA TYR A 165 -10.55 -12.30 -7.99
C TYR A 165 -10.41 -13.40 -9.04
N GLU A 166 -11.53 -14.06 -9.30
CA GLU A 166 -11.60 -15.11 -10.30
C GLU A 166 -11.45 -14.62 -11.75
N VAL A 167 -11.07 -15.54 -12.63
CA VAL A 167 -11.06 -15.32 -14.07
C VAL A 167 -12.35 -15.84 -14.69
N HIS A 168 -13.08 -14.97 -15.38
CA HIS A 168 -14.30 -15.38 -16.06
C HIS A 168 -13.96 -16.49 -17.09
N PRO A 169 -14.56 -17.69 -16.98
CA PRO A 169 -14.11 -18.87 -17.73
C PRO A 169 -14.37 -18.80 -19.25
N ILE A 170 -15.35 -18.01 -19.70
CA ILE A 170 -15.61 -17.76 -21.13
C ILE A 170 -14.78 -16.59 -21.70
N THR A 171 -14.78 -15.43 -21.03
CA THR A 171 -14.16 -14.21 -21.55
C THR A 171 -12.69 -14.05 -21.19
N HIS A 172 -12.19 -14.87 -20.27
CA HIS A 172 -10.84 -14.81 -19.70
C HIS A 172 -10.46 -13.47 -19.07
N ARG A 173 -11.44 -12.65 -18.68
CA ARG A 173 -11.22 -11.40 -17.96
C ARG A 173 -11.25 -11.63 -16.46
N HIS A 174 -10.39 -10.96 -15.70
CA HIS A 174 -10.51 -10.99 -14.24
C HIS A 174 -11.72 -10.16 -13.81
N THR A 175 -12.46 -10.67 -12.83
CA THR A 175 -13.38 -9.82 -12.06
C THR A 175 -12.57 -8.78 -11.31
N GLY A 176 -13.11 -7.56 -11.16
CA GLY A 176 -12.41 -6.46 -10.50
C GLY A 176 -11.39 -5.70 -11.37
N ASP A 177 -11.11 -6.16 -12.61
CA ASP A 177 -10.17 -5.46 -13.48
C ASP A 177 -10.60 -4.00 -13.80
N PRO A 178 -9.62 -3.08 -13.91
CA PRO A 178 -8.20 -3.27 -13.62
C PRO A 178 -7.90 -3.27 -12.11
N ILE A 179 -6.76 -3.83 -11.71
CA ILE A 179 -6.24 -3.72 -10.33
C ILE A 179 -6.29 -2.26 -9.88
N ALA A 180 -7.01 -2.02 -8.78
CA ALA A 180 -7.29 -0.70 -8.23
C ALA A 180 -6.22 -0.22 -7.24
N ASP A 181 -5.35 -1.11 -6.78
CA ASP A 181 -4.20 -0.77 -5.95
C ASP A 181 -3.10 -0.08 -6.76
N CYS A 182 -2.29 0.72 -6.06
CA CYS A 182 -1.03 1.24 -6.57
C CYS A 182 0.02 1.30 -5.44
N PHE A 183 1.27 1.00 -5.76
CA PHE A 183 2.39 1.18 -4.83
C PHE A 183 3.56 1.91 -5.49
N ALA A 184 4.43 2.47 -4.65
CA ALA A 184 5.73 2.99 -5.01
C ALA A 184 6.76 2.73 -3.91
N ILE A 185 8.00 2.49 -4.33
CA ILE A 185 9.16 2.50 -3.45
C ILE A 185 10.29 3.26 -4.12
N VAL A 186 10.95 4.15 -3.37
CA VAL A 186 12.15 4.88 -3.77
C VAL A 186 13.16 4.75 -2.64
N THR A 187 14.33 4.22 -2.93
CA THR A 187 15.39 4.04 -1.95
C THR A 187 16.64 4.79 -2.34
N ARG A 188 17.38 5.18 -1.32
CA ARG A 188 18.70 5.82 -1.40
C ARG A 188 19.65 5.05 -0.48
N ALA A 189 20.89 5.51 -0.36
CA ALA A 189 21.91 4.83 0.45
C ALA A 189 21.41 4.46 1.86
N ASN A 190 20.76 5.37 2.57
CA ASN A 190 20.31 5.13 3.95
C ASN A 190 18.91 5.67 4.24
N SER A 191 18.04 5.74 3.22
CA SER A 191 16.66 6.20 3.38
C SER A 191 15.74 5.60 2.34
N ALA A 192 14.45 5.57 2.64
CA ALA A 192 13.44 5.06 1.73
C ALA A 192 12.13 5.85 1.85
N ILE A 193 11.41 5.96 0.74
CA ILE A 193 9.99 6.29 0.66
C ILE A 193 9.26 5.03 0.21
N MET A 194 8.21 4.64 0.93
CA MET A 194 7.31 3.55 0.57
C MET A 194 5.89 4.07 0.63
N VAL A 195 5.10 3.85 -0.43
CA VAL A 195 3.72 4.33 -0.50
C VAL A 195 2.85 3.23 -1.09
N LEU A 196 1.67 3.01 -0.51
CA LEU A 196 0.64 2.11 -1.03
C LEU A 196 -0.71 2.81 -0.93
N ALA A 197 -1.52 2.66 -1.98
CA ALA A 197 -2.88 3.14 -2.04
C ALA A 197 -3.79 2.04 -2.58
N ASP A 198 -4.95 1.86 -1.95
CA ASP A 198 -6.00 0.92 -2.36
C ASP A 198 -7.25 1.70 -2.79
N GLY A 199 -7.55 1.64 -4.09
CA GLY A 199 -8.68 2.34 -4.66
C GLY A 199 -10.00 1.74 -4.21
N VAL A 200 -10.82 2.50 -3.46
CA VAL A 200 -12.09 2.01 -2.90
C VAL A 200 -13.00 1.47 -4.00
N ASN A 201 -13.54 0.26 -3.78
CA ASN A 201 -14.20 -0.58 -4.78
C ASN A 201 -13.21 -1.13 -5.83
N TRP A 202 -13.52 -0.98 -7.11
CA TRP A 202 -12.65 -1.42 -8.20
C TRP A 202 -12.98 -0.65 -9.49
N GLY A 203 -12.17 -0.86 -10.52
CA GLY A 203 -12.39 -0.26 -11.83
C GLY A 203 -11.46 0.91 -12.11
N VAL A 204 -11.66 1.53 -13.28
CA VAL A 204 -10.73 2.53 -13.82
C VAL A 204 -10.59 3.75 -12.90
N LYS A 205 -11.70 4.27 -12.36
CA LYS A 205 -11.68 5.48 -11.51
C LYS A 205 -11.02 5.24 -10.15
N SER A 206 -11.24 4.07 -9.52
CA SER A 206 -10.57 3.67 -8.28
C SER A 206 -9.07 3.49 -8.50
N ARG A 207 -8.68 2.80 -9.58
CA ARG A 207 -7.28 2.69 -9.99
C ARG A 207 -6.64 4.06 -10.24
N THR A 208 -7.34 4.97 -10.92
CA THR A 208 -6.82 6.32 -11.16
C THR A 208 -6.62 7.05 -9.84
N ALA A 209 -7.56 6.96 -8.89
CA ALA A 209 -7.39 7.55 -7.56
C ALA A 209 -6.13 7.03 -6.85
N ALA A 210 -5.94 5.71 -6.78
CA ALA A 210 -4.77 5.13 -6.12
C ALA A 210 -3.44 5.56 -6.77
N ARG A 211 -3.39 5.55 -8.11
CA ARG A 211 -2.20 5.99 -8.87
C ARG A 211 -1.89 7.47 -8.65
N SER A 212 -2.90 8.32 -8.69
CA SER A 212 -2.78 9.76 -8.42
C SER A 212 -2.34 10.04 -7.00
N ALA A 213 -2.89 9.32 -6.02
CA ALA A 213 -2.51 9.48 -4.62
C ALA A 213 -1.04 9.12 -4.39
N VAL A 214 -0.61 7.97 -4.92
CA VAL A 214 0.80 7.54 -4.84
C VAL A 214 1.71 8.53 -5.56
N HIS A 215 1.35 9.00 -6.76
CA HIS A 215 2.13 9.99 -7.49
C HIS A 215 2.29 11.28 -6.69
N GLY A 216 1.19 11.91 -6.28
CA GLY A 216 1.21 13.19 -5.56
C GLY A 216 1.96 13.11 -4.23
N CYS A 217 1.80 12.00 -3.50
CA CYS A 217 2.53 11.76 -2.27
C CYS A 217 4.05 11.65 -2.49
N VAL A 218 4.48 10.75 -3.40
CA VAL A 218 5.91 10.52 -3.69
C VAL A 218 6.57 11.78 -4.25
N ASP A 219 5.91 12.47 -5.17
CA ASP A 219 6.43 13.70 -5.79
C ASP A 219 6.69 14.77 -4.73
N TYR A 220 5.72 14.98 -3.82
CA TYR A 220 5.85 15.93 -2.73
C TYR A 220 7.00 15.54 -1.78
N LEU A 221 7.08 14.27 -1.37
CA LEU A 221 8.12 13.78 -0.46
C LEU A 221 9.52 13.91 -1.07
N ASN A 222 9.70 13.57 -2.35
CA ASN A 222 10.99 13.75 -3.03
C ASN A 222 11.41 15.22 -3.10
N LYS A 223 10.49 16.13 -3.47
CA LYS A 223 10.75 17.58 -3.59
C LYS A 223 11.06 18.26 -2.25
N THR A 224 10.59 17.70 -1.14
CA THR A 224 10.69 18.33 0.19
C THR A 224 11.78 17.71 1.06
N LEU A 225 11.87 16.38 1.13
CA LEU A 225 12.84 15.69 1.99
C LEU A 225 14.16 15.38 1.29
N PHE A 226 14.17 15.26 -0.04
CA PHE A 226 15.29 14.68 -0.78
C PHE A 226 15.82 15.59 -1.91
N THR A 227 15.82 16.90 -1.67
CA THR A 227 16.39 17.92 -2.57
C THR A 227 17.66 18.50 -1.96
N LYS A 228 18.77 18.50 -2.71
CA LYS A 228 20.09 18.98 -2.24
C LYS A 228 20.09 20.44 -1.76
N ASP A 229 19.25 21.28 -2.35
CA ASP A 229 19.21 22.72 -2.07
C ASP A 229 18.31 23.08 -0.87
N LYS A 230 17.70 22.08 -0.21
CA LYS A 230 16.87 22.28 0.98
C LYS A 230 17.55 21.70 2.22
N GLU A 231 17.31 22.32 3.37
CA GLU A 231 17.73 21.75 4.65
C GLU A 231 17.08 20.36 4.84
N SER A 232 17.89 19.39 5.29
CA SER A 232 17.38 18.07 5.67
C SER A 232 16.49 18.17 6.92
N PRO A 233 15.50 17.26 7.07
CA PRO A 233 14.69 17.21 8.29
C PRO A 233 15.59 16.98 9.51
N LYS A 234 15.37 17.75 10.58
CA LYS A 234 16.19 17.70 11.80
C LYS A 234 15.65 16.64 12.76
N ASN A 235 14.34 16.48 12.79
CA ASN A 235 13.66 15.56 13.68
C ASN A 235 12.43 14.92 13.01
N THR A 236 11.83 13.94 13.69
CA THR A 236 10.64 13.25 13.20
C THR A 236 9.43 14.16 13.02
N THR A 237 9.28 15.24 13.78
CA THR A 237 8.17 16.20 13.60
C THR A 237 8.23 16.86 12.22
N ASP A 238 9.41 17.24 11.73
CA ASP A 238 9.59 17.79 10.37
C ASP A 238 9.11 16.79 9.30
N VAL A 239 9.41 15.50 9.50
CA VAL A 239 9.02 14.41 8.60
C VAL A 239 7.51 14.19 8.65
N LEU A 240 6.90 14.17 9.84
CA LEU A 240 5.46 13.98 10.02
C LEU A 240 4.65 15.14 9.41
N VAL A 241 5.11 16.39 9.56
CA VAL A 241 4.52 17.55 8.86
C VAL A 241 4.60 17.38 7.35
N THR A 242 5.75 16.91 6.85
CA THR A 242 5.95 16.69 5.42
C THR A 242 5.08 15.56 4.87
N LEU A 243 4.92 14.48 5.63
CA LEU A 243 4.00 13.38 5.34
C LEU A 243 2.55 13.86 5.25
N LEU A 244 2.06 14.66 6.21
CA LEU A 244 0.71 15.24 6.15
C LEU A 244 0.51 16.08 4.88
N ARG A 245 1.47 16.94 4.57
CA ARG A 245 1.40 17.78 3.35
C ARG A 245 1.44 16.94 2.07
N SER A 246 2.12 15.80 2.08
CA SER A 246 2.11 14.86 0.96
C SER A 246 0.74 14.21 0.74
N PHE A 247 -0.06 14.01 1.80
CA PHE A 247 -1.44 13.50 1.70
C PHE A 247 -2.37 14.56 1.09
N HIS A 248 -2.16 15.83 1.41
CA HIS A 248 -2.87 16.92 0.74
C HIS A 248 -2.51 17.00 -0.75
N ALA A 249 -1.22 16.88 -1.10
CA ALA A 249 -0.79 16.83 -2.49
C ALA A 249 -1.37 15.62 -3.25
N ALA A 250 -1.39 14.45 -2.60
CA ALA A 250 -2.03 13.24 -3.12
C ALA A 250 -3.51 13.46 -3.39
N HIS A 251 -4.25 14.05 -2.44
CA HIS A 251 -5.66 14.38 -2.58
C HIS A 251 -5.92 15.30 -3.77
N ASN A 252 -5.16 16.39 -3.91
CA ASN A 252 -5.31 17.32 -5.04
C ASN A 252 -5.05 16.63 -6.39
N MET A 253 -4.10 15.71 -6.45
CA MET A 253 -3.83 14.95 -7.67
C MET A 253 -4.94 13.96 -8.02
N ILE A 254 -5.63 13.38 -7.03
CA ILE A 254 -6.83 12.58 -7.27
C ILE A 254 -7.89 13.44 -7.96
N LEU A 255 -8.15 14.65 -7.45
CA LEU A 255 -9.13 15.57 -8.01
C LEU A 255 -8.76 15.98 -9.44
N GLN A 256 -7.49 16.33 -9.69
CA GLN A 256 -6.99 16.74 -11.00
C GLN A 256 -7.19 15.66 -12.08
N GLU A 257 -6.95 14.39 -11.72
CA GLU A 257 -7.08 13.23 -12.60
C GLU A 257 -8.50 12.64 -12.58
N GLU A 258 -9.44 13.31 -11.89
CA GLU A 258 -10.83 12.91 -11.71
C GLU A 258 -10.98 11.48 -11.17
N GLY A 259 -10.11 11.07 -10.24
CA GLY A 259 -10.22 9.81 -9.52
C GLY A 259 -11.39 9.80 -8.54
N THR A 260 -11.79 8.61 -8.10
CA THR A 260 -12.75 8.43 -7.01
C THR A 260 -12.03 8.41 -5.65
N LEU A 261 -12.29 7.42 -4.81
CA LEU A 261 -11.73 7.31 -3.46
C LEU A 261 -10.60 6.29 -3.42
N THR A 262 -9.62 6.50 -2.54
CA THR A 262 -8.53 5.56 -2.27
C THR A 262 -8.03 5.70 -0.84
N THR A 263 -7.56 4.62 -0.24
CA THR A 263 -6.71 4.70 0.96
C THR A 263 -5.33 5.27 0.60
N LEU A 264 -4.54 5.63 1.60
CA LEU A 264 -3.13 5.94 1.40
C LEU A 264 -2.33 5.66 2.68
N THR A 265 -1.27 4.88 2.55
CA THR A 265 -0.26 4.64 3.59
C THR A 265 1.11 5.02 3.04
N ALA A 266 1.81 5.93 3.71
CA ALA A 266 3.16 6.32 3.34
C ALA A 266 4.10 6.16 4.52
N ILE A 267 5.24 5.48 4.30
CA ILE A 267 6.31 5.31 5.27
C ILE A 267 7.59 5.91 4.71
N VAL A 268 8.22 6.79 5.49
CA VAL A 268 9.56 7.32 5.24
C VAL A 268 10.51 6.73 6.27
N VAL A 269 11.56 6.06 5.80
CA VAL A 269 12.62 5.52 6.66
C VAL A 269 13.85 6.43 6.57
N LEU A 270 14.33 6.88 7.72
CA LEU A 270 15.44 7.82 7.84
C LEU A 270 16.44 7.34 8.91
N PRO A 271 17.72 7.71 8.79
CA PRO A 271 18.73 7.36 9.80
C PRO A 271 18.42 8.02 11.15
N SER A 272 18.69 7.30 12.23
CA SER A 272 18.74 7.86 13.58
C SER A 272 20.07 8.57 13.83
N THR A 273 20.16 9.31 14.94
CA THR A 273 21.43 9.84 15.45
C THR A 273 22.36 8.74 15.98
N VAL A 274 21.82 7.55 16.25
CA VAL A 274 22.60 6.36 16.63
C VAL A 274 22.95 5.57 15.37
N ASP A 275 24.24 5.28 15.18
CA ASP A 275 24.73 4.51 14.05
C ASP A 275 24.00 3.18 13.90
N ASN A 276 23.67 2.80 12.66
CA ASN A 276 22.96 1.58 12.30
C ASN A 276 21.53 1.45 12.87
N HIS A 277 20.99 2.52 13.44
CA HIS A 277 19.58 2.61 13.81
C HIS A 277 18.85 3.59 12.89
N TYR A 278 17.58 3.32 12.67
CA TYR A 278 16.72 4.08 11.78
C TYR A 278 15.39 4.34 12.47
N VAL A 279 14.65 5.30 11.93
CA VAL A 279 13.28 5.61 12.34
C VAL A 279 12.38 5.46 11.13
N ALA A 280 11.31 4.69 11.28
CA ALA A 280 10.22 4.63 10.31
C ALA A 280 9.13 5.60 10.74
N CYS A 281 8.85 6.61 9.91
CA CYS A 281 7.78 7.59 10.11
C CYS A 281 6.64 7.28 9.14
N CYS A 282 5.42 7.14 9.63
CA CYS A 282 4.25 6.76 8.85
C CYS A 282 3.16 7.82 8.92
N CYS A 283 2.45 8.01 7.81
CA CYS A 283 1.13 8.63 7.76
C CYS A 283 0.17 7.66 7.07
N ASN A 284 -1.02 7.48 7.63
CA ASN A 284 -2.01 6.52 7.16
C ASN A 284 -3.41 7.13 7.15
N VAL A 285 -4.15 6.90 6.07
CA VAL A 285 -5.59 7.10 5.94
C VAL A 285 -6.17 5.85 5.30
N GLY A 286 -7.17 5.27 5.94
CA GLY A 286 -7.78 4.00 5.54
C GLY A 286 -7.14 2.77 6.17
N ASP A 287 -7.34 1.62 5.55
CA ASP A 287 -7.11 0.29 6.12
C ASP A 287 -6.04 -0.55 5.39
N SER A 288 -5.24 0.11 4.55
CA SER A 288 -3.93 -0.40 4.14
C SER A 288 -2.96 -0.28 5.32
N LEU A 289 -2.35 -1.39 5.72
CA LEU A 289 -1.65 -1.47 7.01
C LEU A 289 -0.14 -1.55 6.82
N GLY A 290 0.59 -0.85 7.71
CA GLY A 290 2.04 -0.80 7.75
C GLY A 290 2.61 -1.63 8.89
N TYR A 291 3.71 -2.31 8.66
CA TYR A 291 4.31 -3.26 9.60
C TYR A 291 5.83 -3.14 9.65
N VAL A 292 6.39 -3.60 10.76
CA VAL A 292 7.81 -3.90 10.90
C VAL A 292 7.96 -5.36 11.30
N TYR A 293 8.76 -6.10 10.54
CA TYR A 293 9.28 -7.40 10.94
C TYR A 293 10.72 -7.26 11.43
N SER A 294 10.97 -7.81 12.61
CA SER A 294 12.32 -7.97 13.17
C SER A 294 12.54 -9.42 13.55
N SER A 295 13.72 -9.96 13.22
CA SER A 295 14.09 -11.31 13.65
C SER A 295 14.11 -11.43 15.19
N LYS A 296 14.37 -10.33 15.90
CA LYS A 296 14.38 -10.23 17.36
C LYS A 296 12.98 -10.09 17.96
N TYR A 297 12.20 -9.15 17.45
CA TYR A 297 10.92 -8.74 18.09
C TYR A 297 9.68 -9.40 17.49
N GLY A 298 9.75 -9.92 16.26
CA GLY A 298 8.59 -10.43 15.53
C GLY A 298 7.96 -9.35 14.65
N VAL A 299 6.66 -9.49 14.38
CA VAL A 299 5.88 -8.53 13.56
C VAL A 299 5.10 -7.60 14.46
N ARG A 300 5.22 -6.28 14.22
CA ARG A 300 4.46 -5.23 14.88
C ARG A 300 3.79 -4.32 13.85
N GLU A 301 2.59 -3.82 14.16
CA GLU A 301 1.82 -2.98 13.25
C GLU A 301 2.07 -1.49 13.50
N LEU A 302 2.77 -0.84 12.57
CA LEU A 302 3.09 0.59 12.60
C LEU A 302 1.83 1.47 12.51
N THR A 303 0.77 0.97 11.88
CA THR A 303 -0.51 1.67 11.69
C THR A 303 -1.53 1.43 12.79
N GLN A 304 -1.20 0.73 13.88
CA GLN A 304 -2.17 0.34 14.91
C GLN A 304 -3.02 1.49 15.49
N GLY A 305 -2.51 2.73 15.48
CA GLY A 305 -3.24 3.91 15.95
C GLY A 305 -4.42 4.32 15.06
N SER A 306 -4.54 3.76 13.85
CA SER A 306 -5.62 4.07 12.92
C SER A 306 -6.93 3.38 13.27
N HIS A 307 -6.91 2.35 14.12
CA HIS A 307 -8.10 1.59 14.49
C HIS A 307 -8.11 1.17 15.96
N ASP A 308 -9.30 0.95 16.50
CA ASP A 308 -9.46 0.38 17.82
C ASP A 308 -9.30 -1.15 17.76
N VAL A 309 -8.17 -1.65 18.24
CA VAL A 309 -7.85 -3.09 18.30
C VAL A 309 -8.81 -3.88 19.21
N HIS A 310 -9.58 -3.22 20.08
CA HIS A 310 -10.60 -3.85 20.92
C HIS A 310 -11.98 -3.88 20.27
N ARG A 311 -12.14 -3.25 19.10
CA ARG A 311 -13.38 -3.24 18.33
C ARG A 311 -13.28 -4.16 17.11
N MET A 312 -14.34 -4.93 16.86
CA MET A 312 -14.42 -5.73 15.64
C MET A 312 -14.47 -4.83 14.41
N ARG A 313 -13.51 -5.01 13.50
CA ARG A 313 -13.48 -4.34 12.20
C ARG A 313 -14.52 -4.95 11.26
N ASP A 314 -15.28 -4.11 10.57
CA ASP A 314 -16.03 -4.52 9.37
C ASP A 314 -15.06 -4.50 8.19
N MET A 315 -14.74 -5.66 7.63
CA MET A 315 -13.78 -5.81 6.52
C MET A 315 -14.25 -5.19 5.19
N ARG A 316 -15.42 -4.54 5.17
CA ARG A 316 -15.94 -3.77 4.03
C ARG A 316 -15.79 -2.27 4.24
N ASP A 317 -15.50 -1.86 5.47
CA ASP A 317 -15.31 -0.47 5.83
C ASP A 317 -13.83 -0.12 5.66
N VAL A 318 -13.56 0.76 4.69
CA VAL A 318 -12.23 1.29 4.42
C VAL A 318 -11.78 2.29 5.49
N MET A 319 -12.65 2.62 6.45
CA MET A 319 -12.48 3.55 7.57
C MET A 319 -12.34 5.01 7.15
N GLY A 320 -11.29 5.33 6.39
CA GLY A 320 -11.03 6.67 5.85
C GLY A 320 -10.49 6.57 4.43
N ALA A 321 -10.64 7.65 3.67
CA ALA A 321 -10.23 7.67 2.26
C ALA A 321 -9.88 9.08 1.79
N LEU A 322 -8.88 9.17 0.92
CA LEU A 322 -8.64 10.36 0.10
C LEU A 322 -9.53 10.33 -1.14
N GLY A 323 -9.83 11.53 -1.65
CA GLY A 323 -10.67 11.74 -2.83
C GLY A 323 -11.96 12.47 -2.45
N PRO A 324 -12.87 12.72 -3.40
CA PRO A 324 -14.06 13.55 -3.18
C PRO A 324 -15.17 12.75 -2.49
N VAL A 325 -15.06 12.50 -1.18
CA VAL A 325 -16.04 11.71 -0.40
C VAL A 325 -17.42 12.39 -0.39
N ASP A 326 -17.43 13.72 -0.21
CA ASP A 326 -18.62 14.57 -0.22
C ASP A 326 -18.70 15.49 -1.46
N GLY A 327 -17.92 15.16 -2.50
CA GLY A 327 -17.79 15.95 -3.73
C GLY A 327 -16.49 16.74 -3.82
N HIS A 328 -15.82 17.05 -2.70
CA HIS A 328 -14.50 17.68 -2.73
C HIS A 328 -13.55 17.15 -1.64
N ASN A 329 -14.03 16.93 -0.42
CA ASN A 329 -13.19 16.69 0.74
C ASN A 329 -12.88 15.19 0.95
N PRO A 330 -11.72 14.86 1.55
CA PRO A 330 -11.40 13.51 1.99
C PRO A 330 -12.07 13.16 3.34
N GLU A 331 -12.13 11.88 3.66
CA GLU A 331 -12.53 11.35 4.97
C GLU A 331 -11.28 10.98 5.78
N LEU A 332 -10.99 11.77 6.83
CA LEU A 332 -9.74 11.70 7.61
C LEU A 332 -9.98 11.27 9.07
N SER A 333 -11.16 10.73 9.40
CA SER A 333 -11.50 10.29 10.75
C SER A 333 -10.52 9.29 11.35
N ASN A 334 -9.87 8.46 10.53
CA ASN A 334 -8.86 7.49 10.96
C ASN A 334 -7.41 7.90 10.66
N LEU A 335 -7.18 9.15 10.23
CA LEU A 335 -5.83 9.64 9.94
C LEU A 335 -4.93 9.44 11.16
N THR A 336 -3.78 8.80 10.93
CA THR A 336 -2.80 8.49 11.96
C THR A 336 -1.39 8.78 11.48
N LEU A 337 -0.62 9.43 12.34
CA LEU A 337 0.82 9.59 12.26
C LEU A 337 1.47 8.66 13.27
N SER A 338 2.54 7.97 12.88
CA SER A 338 3.27 7.12 13.81
C SER A 338 4.77 7.06 13.53
N ILE A 339 5.55 6.78 14.57
CA ILE A 339 6.98 6.52 14.48
C ILE A 339 7.37 5.28 15.27
N THR A 340 8.37 4.55 14.79
CA THR A 340 9.02 3.48 15.55
C THR A 340 10.48 3.36 15.15
N GLN A 341 11.31 2.87 16.08
CA GLN A 341 12.70 2.53 15.80
C GLN A 341 12.77 1.22 15.01
N VAL A 342 13.68 1.16 14.05
CA VAL A 342 14.00 -0.03 13.26
C VAL A 342 15.50 -0.20 13.14
N ASP A 343 15.97 -1.45 13.19
CA ASP A 343 17.38 -1.79 13.18
C ASP A 343 17.82 -2.28 11.79
N LEU A 344 19.13 -2.43 11.57
CA LEU A 344 19.62 -3.17 10.40
C LEU A 344 18.97 -4.55 10.31
N ASP A 345 18.72 -5.00 9.08
CA ASP A 345 18.05 -6.26 8.74
C ASP A 345 16.56 -6.37 9.11
N ASP A 346 15.98 -5.40 9.82
CA ASP A 346 14.53 -5.30 9.93
C ASP A 346 13.91 -5.06 8.55
N ILE A 347 12.66 -5.53 8.36
CA ILE A 347 11.90 -5.32 7.13
C ILE A 347 10.67 -4.49 7.47
N VAL A 348 10.59 -3.29 6.89
CA VAL A 348 9.39 -2.45 6.91
C VAL A 348 8.56 -2.83 5.69
N PHE A 349 7.25 -3.01 5.84
CA PHE A 349 6.37 -3.36 4.73
C PHE A 349 4.96 -2.80 4.89
N ILE A 350 4.27 -2.58 3.77
CA ILE A 350 2.89 -2.11 3.71
C ILE A 350 2.08 -3.14 2.92
N THR A 351 0.85 -3.40 3.33
CA THR A 351 -0.06 -4.32 2.64
C THR A 351 -1.43 -3.69 2.39
N SER A 352 -2.05 -3.97 1.24
CA SER A 352 -3.49 -3.71 1.05
C SER A 352 -4.35 -4.68 1.87
N ASP A 353 -5.65 -4.41 1.95
CA ASP A 353 -6.60 -5.25 2.69
C ASP A 353 -6.74 -6.67 2.09
N GLY A 354 -6.52 -6.82 0.78
CA GLY A 354 -6.45 -8.11 0.10
C GLY A 354 -5.34 -9.00 0.61
N VAL A 355 -4.38 -8.46 1.37
CA VAL A 355 -3.38 -9.24 2.11
C VAL A 355 -3.70 -9.30 3.61
N SER A 356 -3.87 -8.16 4.27
CA SER A 356 -4.02 -8.10 5.73
C SER A 356 -5.29 -8.79 6.23
N ASP A 357 -6.41 -8.69 5.51
CA ASP A 357 -7.63 -9.39 5.87
C ASP A 357 -7.46 -10.90 5.72
N ASN A 358 -6.68 -11.36 4.75
CA ASN A 358 -6.41 -12.79 4.56
C ASN A 358 -5.47 -13.38 5.64
N LEU A 359 -4.80 -12.52 6.40
CA LEU A 359 -4.01 -12.89 7.60
C LEU A 359 -4.86 -12.90 8.87
N ASP A 360 -6.11 -12.44 8.82
CA ASP A 360 -7.04 -12.49 9.95
C ASP A 360 -7.52 -13.93 10.23
N PRO A 361 -7.56 -14.37 11.51
CA PRO A 361 -7.93 -15.74 11.87
C PRO A 361 -9.34 -16.17 11.46
N VAL A 362 -10.28 -15.24 11.42
CA VAL A 362 -11.67 -15.50 11.06
C VAL A 362 -11.83 -15.51 9.55
N VAL A 363 -11.17 -14.62 8.82
CA VAL A 363 -11.20 -14.59 7.34
C VAL A 363 -10.40 -15.75 6.75
N GLY A 364 -9.23 -16.04 7.30
CA GLY A 364 -8.36 -17.13 6.89
C GLY A 364 -8.77 -18.51 7.42
N HIS A 365 -9.75 -18.58 8.33
CA HIS A 365 -10.28 -19.81 8.94
C HIS A 365 -9.19 -20.70 9.59
N PHE A 366 -8.14 -20.13 10.18
CA PHE A 366 -7.00 -20.91 10.67
C PHE A 366 -6.96 -21.15 12.18
N THR A 367 -7.86 -20.57 12.97
CA THR A 367 -7.91 -20.83 14.43
C THR A 367 -8.75 -22.03 14.80
N GLY A 368 -9.76 -22.39 13.99
CA GLY A 368 -10.74 -23.42 14.34
C GLY A 368 -11.58 -23.06 15.58
N LEU A 369 -11.59 -21.80 16.01
CA LEU A 369 -12.28 -21.35 17.21
C LEU A 369 -13.62 -20.70 16.86
N PRO A 370 -14.68 -20.95 17.65
CA PRO A 370 -16.00 -20.40 17.39
C PRO A 370 -16.08 -18.90 17.69
N ASN A 371 -15.27 -18.38 18.63
CA ASN A 371 -15.24 -16.98 19.01
C ASN A 371 -13.79 -16.56 19.35
N VAL A 372 -13.32 -15.48 18.73
CA VAL A 372 -12.02 -14.84 18.99
C VAL A 372 -12.31 -13.35 19.19
N GLU A 373 -11.83 -12.76 20.28
CA GLU A 373 -12.06 -11.33 20.57
C GLU A 373 -11.26 -10.43 19.62
N ALA A 374 -11.65 -9.16 19.47
CA ALA A 374 -11.03 -8.26 18.49
C ALA A 374 -9.50 -8.13 18.67
N TYR A 375 -9.02 -7.90 19.90
CA TYR A 375 -7.59 -7.78 20.18
C TYR A 375 -6.85 -9.11 19.94
N GLN A 376 -7.52 -10.24 20.18
CA GLN A 376 -6.97 -11.57 19.89
C GLN A 376 -6.85 -11.79 18.39
N ARG A 377 -7.82 -11.33 17.59
CA ARG A 377 -7.74 -11.38 16.13
C ARG A 377 -6.54 -10.61 15.63
N HIS A 378 -6.38 -9.36 16.06
CA HIS A 378 -5.23 -8.52 15.72
C HIS A 378 -3.91 -9.23 16.07
N LYS A 379 -3.75 -9.69 17.32
CA LYS A 379 -2.52 -10.37 17.76
C LYS A 379 -2.24 -11.68 17.02
N LEU A 380 -3.28 -12.48 16.75
CA LEU A 380 -3.15 -13.71 15.97
C LEU A 380 -2.78 -13.44 14.51
N SER A 381 -3.25 -12.34 13.92
CA SER A 381 -2.81 -11.91 12.59
C SER A 381 -1.32 -11.59 12.56
N LEU A 382 -0.80 -10.86 13.55
CA LEU A 382 0.64 -10.57 13.66
C LEU A 382 1.46 -11.84 13.81
N LEU A 383 1.03 -12.75 14.69
CA LEU A 383 1.70 -14.04 14.89
C LEU A 383 1.64 -14.93 13.64
N ARG A 384 0.53 -14.89 12.89
CA ARG A 384 0.41 -15.61 11.62
C ARG A 384 1.38 -15.05 10.58
N THR A 385 1.49 -13.74 10.49
CA THR A 385 2.46 -13.08 9.61
C THR A 385 3.89 -13.44 9.99
N GLU A 386 4.23 -13.42 11.29
CA GLU A 386 5.55 -13.85 11.79
C GLU A 386 5.84 -15.31 11.45
N ASP A 387 4.89 -16.21 11.67
CA ASP A 387 5.01 -17.64 11.35
C ASP A 387 5.29 -17.87 9.86
N LEU A 388 4.55 -17.18 8.98
CA LEU A 388 4.80 -17.21 7.54
C LEU A 388 6.20 -16.74 7.21
N ILE A 389 6.62 -15.57 7.72
CA ILE A 389 7.92 -14.98 7.43
C ILE A 389 9.07 -15.88 7.90
N ARG A 390 8.92 -16.59 9.02
CA ARG A 390 9.96 -17.47 9.58
C ARG A 390 9.98 -18.87 8.97
N ASN A 391 8.81 -19.41 8.65
CA ASN A 391 8.66 -20.84 8.35
C ASN A 391 8.03 -21.12 6.97
N GLY A 392 7.72 -20.07 6.20
CA GLY A 392 7.04 -20.18 4.90
C GLY A 392 5.61 -20.74 4.99
N VAL A 393 4.93 -20.83 3.84
CA VAL A 393 3.54 -21.32 3.75
C VAL A 393 3.39 -22.78 4.24
N SER A 394 4.42 -23.60 4.05
CA SER A 394 4.42 -25.02 4.45
C SER A 394 4.76 -25.26 5.92
N GLY A 395 5.20 -24.22 6.65
CA GLY A 395 5.73 -24.34 8.01
C GLY A 395 7.13 -25.00 8.10
N LYS A 396 7.76 -25.29 6.96
CA LYS A 396 9.12 -25.85 6.85
C LYS A 396 9.97 -25.15 5.77
N GLY A 397 9.48 -24.02 5.26
CA GLY A 397 10.19 -23.19 4.31
C GLY A 397 11.32 -22.40 4.97
N PRO A 398 12.23 -21.82 4.16
CA PRO A 398 13.26 -20.93 4.68
C PRO A 398 12.62 -19.66 5.26
N ALA A 399 13.29 -19.07 6.24
CA ALA A 399 12.96 -17.73 6.69
C ALA A 399 13.21 -16.73 5.55
N VAL A 400 12.34 -15.73 5.45
CA VAL A 400 12.51 -14.57 4.58
C VAL A 400 13.84 -13.89 4.90
N ASP A 401 14.64 -13.64 3.87
CA ASP A 401 15.87 -12.86 3.99
C ASP A 401 15.76 -11.48 3.33
N THR A 402 15.05 -11.36 2.20
CA THR A 402 14.96 -10.08 1.47
C THR A 402 13.53 -9.52 1.43
N ALA A 403 13.40 -8.24 1.09
CA ALA A 403 12.08 -7.61 0.89
C ALA A 403 11.29 -8.28 -0.24
N LYS A 404 11.98 -8.71 -1.30
CA LYS A 404 11.38 -9.47 -2.40
C LYS A 404 10.85 -10.83 -1.94
N ASP A 405 11.57 -11.52 -1.05
CA ASP A 405 11.09 -12.80 -0.49
C ASP A 405 9.82 -12.59 0.33
N LEU A 406 9.76 -11.54 1.15
CA LEU A 406 8.58 -11.18 1.94
C LEU A 406 7.36 -10.93 1.03
N VAL A 407 7.53 -10.07 0.02
CA VAL A 407 6.48 -9.72 -0.94
C VAL A 407 5.98 -10.97 -1.66
N THR A 408 6.89 -11.79 -2.16
CA THR A 408 6.55 -13.01 -2.91
C THR A 408 5.82 -14.02 -2.01
N LEU A 409 6.29 -14.20 -0.78
CA LEU A 409 5.70 -15.12 0.20
C LEU A 409 4.27 -14.72 0.57
N LEU A 410 4.04 -13.45 0.89
CA LEU A 410 2.71 -12.98 1.31
C LEU A 410 1.71 -13.09 0.16
N LEU A 411 2.10 -12.71 -1.07
CA LEU A 411 1.24 -12.85 -2.25
C LEU A 411 0.96 -14.31 -2.60
N ASP A 412 1.95 -15.20 -2.51
CA ASP A 412 1.76 -16.65 -2.72
C ASP A 412 0.80 -17.23 -1.66
N PHE A 413 0.95 -16.85 -0.39
CA PHE A 413 0.06 -17.27 0.68
C PHE A 413 -1.39 -16.89 0.40
N VAL A 414 -1.69 -15.61 0.16
CA VAL A 414 -3.07 -15.15 -0.03
C VAL A 414 -3.68 -15.66 -1.33
N THR A 415 -2.86 -15.84 -2.38
CA THR A 415 -3.27 -16.50 -3.62
C THR A 415 -3.68 -17.95 -3.34
N ARG A 416 -2.89 -18.72 -2.60
CA ARG A 416 -3.25 -20.12 -2.27
C ARG A 416 -4.49 -20.20 -1.39
N LEU A 417 -4.59 -19.34 -0.38
CA LEU A 417 -5.71 -19.30 0.55
C LEU A 417 -7.05 -19.11 -0.18
N THR A 418 -7.07 -18.23 -1.16
CA THR A 418 -8.28 -17.84 -1.92
C THR A 418 -8.56 -18.72 -3.15
N ALA A 419 -7.68 -19.68 -3.47
CA ALA A 419 -7.79 -20.50 -4.68
C ALA A 419 -9.10 -21.31 -4.74
N ALA A 420 -9.58 -21.84 -3.60
CA ALA A 420 -10.84 -22.57 -3.55
C ALA A 420 -12.04 -21.67 -3.90
N LYS A 421 -12.05 -20.42 -3.42
CA LYS A 421 -13.11 -19.46 -3.73
C LYS A 421 -13.13 -19.13 -5.23
N ARG A 422 -11.97 -18.86 -5.82
CA ARG A 422 -11.87 -18.62 -7.28
C ARG A 422 -12.41 -19.80 -8.07
N ARG A 423 -11.93 -21.02 -7.83
CA ARG A 423 -12.39 -22.22 -8.56
C ARG A 423 -13.90 -22.41 -8.55
N ILE A 424 -14.56 -22.10 -7.43
CA ILE A 424 -16.02 -22.16 -7.32
C ILE A 424 -16.68 -21.12 -8.24
N LEU A 425 -16.16 -19.90 -8.29
CA LEU A 425 -16.68 -18.81 -9.13
C LEU A 425 -16.30 -18.94 -10.62
N GLU A 426 -15.33 -19.80 -10.93
CA GLU A 426 -14.89 -20.14 -12.29
C GLU A 426 -15.64 -21.34 -12.89
N ASP A 427 -16.57 -21.96 -12.15
CA ASP A 427 -17.31 -23.14 -12.64
C ASP A 427 -18.19 -22.76 -13.85
N MET A 428 -18.05 -23.52 -14.93
CA MET A 428 -18.80 -23.32 -16.17
C MET A 428 -20.30 -23.43 -16.01
N GLU A 429 -20.80 -24.18 -15.03
CA GLU A 429 -22.24 -24.30 -14.74
C GLU A 429 -22.90 -22.97 -14.33
N ILE A 430 -22.09 -21.98 -13.94
CA ILE A 430 -22.53 -20.63 -13.63
C ILE A 430 -22.83 -19.83 -14.90
N TYR A 431 -22.07 -20.08 -15.98
CA TYR A 431 -22.05 -19.24 -17.17
C TYR A 431 -22.65 -19.91 -18.40
N ALA A 432 -22.79 -21.24 -18.40
CA ALA A 432 -23.29 -22.01 -19.52
C ALA A 432 -24.34 -23.05 -19.09
N ASP A 433 -25.24 -23.41 -20.00
CA ASP A 433 -26.18 -24.52 -19.82
C ASP A 433 -25.49 -25.88 -19.99
N ALA A 434 -26.26 -26.97 -19.82
CA ALA A 434 -25.74 -28.34 -19.95
C ALA A 434 -25.18 -28.68 -21.34
N ASN A 435 -25.52 -27.90 -22.37
CA ASN A 435 -25.03 -28.04 -23.73
C ASN A 435 -23.84 -27.10 -24.02
N GLY A 436 -23.35 -26.36 -23.02
CA GLY A 436 -22.25 -25.41 -23.16
C GLY A 436 -22.65 -24.06 -23.76
N LYS A 437 -23.94 -23.77 -23.90
CA LYS A 437 -24.40 -22.49 -24.44
C LYS A 437 -24.37 -21.41 -23.35
N PRO A 438 -23.81 -20.21 -23.60
CA PRO A 438 -23.79 -19.13 -22.61
C PRO A 438 -25.18 -18.76 -22.12
N LEU A 439 -25.31 -18.61 -20.80
CA LEU A 439 -26.55 -18.18 -20.14
C LEU A 439 -26.75 -16.66 -20.26
N PRO A 440 -28.00 -16.17 -20.24
CA PRO A 440 -28.27 -14.73 -20.16
C PRO A 440 -27.64 -14.10 -18.91
N GLN A 441 -27.16 -12.85 -19.03
CA GLN A 441 -26.45 -12.15 -17.95
C GLN A 441 -27.26 -12.06 -16.64
N GLY A 442 -28.59 -11.92 -16.73
CA GLY A 442 -29.48 -11.91 -15.57
C GLY A 442 -29.46 -13.22 -14.79
N GLU A 443 -29.45 -14.36 -15.48
CA GLU A 443 -29.39 -15.69 -14.87
C GLU A 443 -28.02 -15.96 -14.25
N VAL A 444 -26.94 -15.62 -14.96
CA VAL A 444 -25.56 -15.69 -14.43
C VAL A 444 -25.45 -14.90 -13.12
N ARG A 445 -26.00 -13.67 -13.09
CA ARG A 445 -25.99 -12.82 -11.88
C ARG A 445 -26.75 -13.47 -10.73
N GLN A 446 -27.88 -14.11 -10.99
CA GLN A 446 -28.65 -14.82 -9.97
C GLN A 446 -27.89 -16.03 -9.42
N LYS A 447 -27.39 -16.90 -10.30
CA LYS A 447 -26.58 -18.06 -9.92
C LYS A 447 -25.36 -17.66 -9.09
N ARG A 448 -24.63 -16.62 -9.52
CA ARG A 448 -23.48 -16.08 -8.77
C ARG A 448 -23.87 -15.62 -7.37
N LYS A 449 -24.98 -14.87 -7.22
CA LYS A 449 -25.48 -14.44 -5.90
C LYS A 449 -25.80 -15.62 -4.99
N GLU A 450 -26.41 -16.67 -5.51
CA GLU A 450 -26.73 -17.88 -4.73
C GLU A 450 -25.48 -18.65 -4.28
N ILE A 451 -24.46 -18.71 -5.13
CA ILE A 451 -23.19 -19.36 -4.84
C ILE A 451 -22.41 -18.57 -3.79
N ILE A 452 -22.28 -17.25 -3.97
CA ILE A 452 -21.59 -16.37 -3.01
C ILE A 452 -22.18 -16.51 -1.60
N ARG A 453 -23.52 -16.59 -1.48
CA ARG A 453 -24.20 -16.82 -0.19
C ARG A 453 -23.81 -18.15 0.48
N LYS A 454 -23.40 -19.16 -0.30
CA LYS A 454 -22.98 -20.49 0.20
C LYS A 454 -21.47 -20.59 0.44
N MET A 455 -20.69 -19.57 0.06
CA MET A 455 -19.23 -19.56 0.16
C MET A 455 -18.69 -19.07 1.51
N PHE A 456 -19.56 -18.74 2.48
CA PHE A 456 -19.15 -18.24 3.80
C PHE A 456 -18.20 -19.21 4.53
N GLY A 457 -18.31 -20.51 4.29
CA GLY A 457 -17.44 -21.53 4.90
C GLY A 457 -16.08 -21.74 4.21
N VAL A 458 -15.81 -21.04 3.10
CA VAL A 458 -14.55 -21.16 2.36
C VAL A 458 -13.59 -20.06 2.84
N PRO A 459 -12.31 -20.35 3.10
CA PRO A 459 -11.36 -19.35 3.60
C PRO A 459 -11.01 -18.27 2.57
N GLY A 460 -10.60 -17.12 3.10
CA GLY A 460 -9.96 -16.00 2.41
C GLY A 460 -10.93 -14.96 1.86
N LYS A 461 -10.49 -13.71 1.73
CA LYS A 461 -11.21 -12.62 1.06
C LYS A 461 -10.66 -12.47 -0.36
N LEU A 462 -11.56 -12.37 -1.35
CA LEU A 462 -11.15 -12.03 -2.72
C LEU A 462 -11.02 -10.52 -2.80
N ASP A 463 -9.82 -10.05 -3.10
CA ASP A 463 -9.57 -8.64 -3.38
C ASP A 463 -8.38 -8.42 -4.32
N HIS A 464 -8.03 -7.17 -4.60
CA HIS A 464 -6.69 -6.84 -5.05
C HIS A 464 -5.70 -6.91 -3.89
N ALA A 465 -4.56 -7.57 -4.12
CA ALA A 465 -3.57 -7.81 -3.09
C ALA A 465 -2.24 -7.19 -3.49
N THR A 466 -1.75 -6.26 -2.68
CA THR A 466 -0.49 -5.54 -2.90
C THR A 466 0.38 -5.56 -1.66
N VAL A 467 1.68 -5.76 -1.86
CA VAL A 467 2.70 -5.62 -0.81
C VAL A 467 3.85 -4.78 -1.35
N VAL A 468 4.35 -3.85 -0.54
CA VAL A 468 5.62 -3.14 -0.78
C VAL A 468 6.49 -3.24 0.48
N ALA A 469 7.77 -3.57 0.31
CA ALA A 469 8.68 -3.88 1.40
C ALA A 469 10.08 -3.28 1.18
N PHE A 470 10.72 -2.90 2.28
CA PHE A 470 12.09 -2.41 2.34
C PHE A 470 12.83 -3.08 3.50
N LYS A 471 13.95 -3.74 3.19
CA LYS A 471 14.88 -4.27 4.20
C LYS A 471 15.94 -3.22 4.52
N ILE A 472 16.03 -2.84 5.79
CA ILE A 472 17.01 -1.88 6.27
C ILE A 472 18.41 -2.43 6.03
N ASN A 473 19.25 -1.65 5.35
CA ASN A 473 20.63 -2.00 5.09
C ASN A 473 21.54 -0.80 5.36
N SER A 474 22.83 -1.06 5.57
CA SER A 474 23.80 -0.06 6.01
C SER A 474 24.17 0.97 4.92
N GLY A 475 23.66 0.82 3.70
CA GLY A 475 23.99 1.70 2.57
C GLY A 475 25.47 1.69 2.19
N LYS A 476 26.17 0.60 2.48
CA LYS A 476 27.59 0.39 2.14
C LYS A 476 27.70 -0.48 0.91
#